data_AF-A0AAD3MSV0-F1
#
_entry.id   AF-A0AAD3MSV0-F1
#
_cell.length_a   1.000
_cell.length_b   1.000
_cell.length_c   1.000
_cell.angle_alpha   90.00
_cell.angle_beta   90.00
_cell.angle_gamma   90.00
#
_symmetry.space_group_name_H-M   'P 1'
#
loop_
_entity.id
_entity.type
_entity.pdbx_description
1 polymer ?
#
loop_
_entity_poly.entity_id
_entity_poly.type
_entity_poly.pdbx_seq_one_letter_code
_entity_poly.pdbx_strand_id
1 'polypeptide(L)'
;MPTVVLMDVSLSMTRPVSLDGSEEFQRKNLAVHGLNMLFEHMASNYRLEFTALMAFSSLWELLVPFTRDYNALQEALSNLEDYDKTCVESALNGVSNVVQQEWGSACPCQVMLVTDGSLGIGKGSLRHSLQTLKQRGDDKKFPLPFPFPTKLFIMCIANAEELQMTDAMDNLEELLRLSGGDGQIFTMEGPLCMKSVQAMFGRLIDHAYSPFHAVLHCGNLSSDVQVFPRPEPIVVDEEVEPMPRTVSTDLEIVGFIEIADISSPPVISRHLVLPIAVNKEVDEVGAGATDELEEEPSASQMAGKSPNFCVLLHGSLKVEGMVALVQLGPEWYGMLYSQADSKKKSNLMMSLFEPGPEPLPWLGKISHLGPISEAAENPYGEDDSKSPFPVQPQVKRSYAQNVTVWIKASGLQTDVQKILRNARKLPDKTQTFYKELNRLRKAALAFGFWELLKGVADLLERECTLLPDSAHPDAAFQLSHAAQQLKLASTGDSQYAAFDHNIAPMHTDFSS
;
A
#
# COMPACT_ATOMS: atom_id res chain seq x y z
N MET A 1 5.21 6.13 -8.65
CA MET A 1 3.97 6.80 -9.04
C MET A 1 4.19 7.22 -10.46
N PRO A 2 3.75 6.48 -11.50
CA PRO A 2 4.03 6.82 -12.89
C PRO A 2 3.31 8.10 -13.34
N THR A 3 3.77 8.69 -14.45
CA THR A 3 3.18 9.88 -15.08
C THR A 3 2.61 9.55 -16.46
N VAL A 4 1.41 10.04 -16.77
CA VAL A 4 0.81 10.00 -18.11
C VAL A 4 0.65 11.43 -18.64
N VAL A 5 1.34 11.75 -19.73
CA VAL A 5 1.19 13.01 -20.44
C VAL A 5 0.14 12.85 -21.53
N LEU A 6 -0.94 13.63 -21.43
CA LEU A 6 -1.98 13.78 -22.44
C LEU A 6 -1.77 15.09 -23.20
N MET A 7 -1.29 14.99 -24.43
CA MET A 7 -1.05 16.13 -25.32
C MET A 7 -2.24 16.34 -26.27
N ASP A 8 -2.85 17.52 -26.23
CA ASP A 8 -3.86 17.93 -27.20
C ASP A 8 -3.20 18.22 -28.55
N VAL A 9 -3.67 17.54 -29.59
CA VAL A 9 -3.20 17.68 -30.98
C VAL A 9 -4.33 18.10 -31.92
N SER A 10 -5.40 18.67 -31.38
CA SER A 10 -6.53 19.19 -32.16
C SER A 10 -6.18 20.46 -32.93
N LEU A 11 -7.05 20.82 -33.87
CA LEU A 11 -6.84 21.98 -34.74
C LEU A 11 -6.71 23.30 -33.95
N SER A 12 -7.31 23.42 -32.77
CA SER A 12 -7.22 24.65 -31.97
C SER A 12 -5.80 24.90 -31.44
N MET A 13 -5.00 23.84 -31.28
CA MET A 13 -3.59 23.93 -30.89
C MET A 13 -2.69 24.51 -31.99
N THR A 14 -3.16 24.56 -33.24
CA THR A 14 -2.44 25.18 -34.37
C THR A 14 -2.62 26.70 -34.44
N ARG A 15 -3.44 27.29 -33.55
CA ARG A 15 -3.64 28.75 -33.50
C ARG A 15 -2.32 29.48 -33.24
N PRO A 16 -2.09 30.63 -33.88
CA PRO A 16 -0.90 31.44 -33.62
C PRO A 16 -0.92 32.00 -32.19
N VAL A 17 0.27 32.13 -31.62
CA VAL A 17 0.53 32.62 -30.26
C VAL A 17 0.30 34.13 -30.15
N SER A 18 0.66 34.89 -31.19
CA SER A 18 0.40 36.32 -31.30
C SER A 18 -0.18 36.64 -32.68
N LEU A 19 -1.21 37.48 -32.72
CA LEU A 19 -1.80 37.98 -33.97
C LEU A 19 -0.98 39.14 -34.56
N ASP A 20 -0.18 39.82 -33.74
CA ASP A 20 0.55 41.05 -34.08
C ASP A 20 2.08 40.88 -34.10
N GLY A 21 2.58 39.66 -33.84
CA GLY A 21 4.02 39.37 -33.63
C GLY A 21 4.73 38.74 -34.83
N SER A 22 6.03 39.01 -34.96
CA SER A 22 6.95 38.47 -35.97
C SER A 22 7.40 37.01 -35.76
N GLU A 23 6.85 36.31 -34.76
CA GLU A 23 7.19 34.92 -34.44
C GLU A 23 6.08 33.96 -34.89
N GLU A 24 6.39 33.01 -35.78
CA GLU A 24 5.48 32.01 -36.34
C GLU A 24 5.24 30.81 -35.40
N PHE A 25 5.14 31.02 -34.09
CA PHE A 25 4.87 29.92 -33.15
C PHE A 25 3.36 29.66 -33.01
N GLN A 26 2.99 28.38 -33.06
CA GLN A 26 1.66 27.89 -32.71
C GLN A 26 1.61 27.45 -31.24
N ARG A 27 0.41 27.35 -30.66
CA ARG A 27 0.24 26.86 -29.28
C ARG A 27 0.82 25.45 -29.08
N LYS A 28 0.74 24.60 -30.09
CA LYS A 28 1.39 23.28 -30.12
C LYS A 28 2.90 23.39 -29.92
N ASN A 29 3.58 24.34 -30.57
CA ASN A 29 5.03 24.52 -30.40
C ASN A 29 5.39 24.93 -28.97
N LEU A 30 4.58 25.80 -28.35
CA LEU A 30 4.73 26.17 -26.94
C LEU A 30 4.57 24.96 -26.00
N ALA A 31 3.53 24.15 -26.21
CA ALA A 31 3.31 22.93 -25.43
C ALA A 31 4.47 21.94 -25.56
N VAL A 32 4.95 21.69 -26.77
CA VAL A 32 6.12 20.83 -27.03
C VAL A 32 7.36 21.37 -26.31
N HIS A 33 7.60 22.68 -26.34
CA HIS A 33 8.71 23.30 -25.63
C HIS A 33 8.62 23.11 -24.11
N GLY A 34 7.44 23.29 -23.53
CA GLY A 34 7.21 23.05 -22.10
C GLY A 34 7.40 21.58 -21.70
N LEU A 35 6.91 20.65 -22.51
CA LEU A 35 7.10 19.22 -22.28
C LEU A 35 8.56 18.76 -22.44
N ASN A 36 9.30 19.34 -23.39
CA ASN A 36 10.73 19.08 -23.52
C ASN A 36 11.49 19.52 -22.26
N MET A 37 11.20 20.71 -21.72
CA MET A 37 11.77 21.18 -20.46
C MET A 37 11.46 20.21 -19.31
N LEU A 38 10.22 19.71 -19.22
CA LEU A 38 9.84 18.70 -18.23
C LEU A 38 10.63 17.41 -18.40
N PHE A 39 10.72 16.87 -19.62
CA PHE A 39 11.43 15.62 -19.89
C PHE A 39 12.93 15.74 -19.65
N GLU A 40 13.55 16.89 -19.95
CA GLU A 40 14.95 17.18 -19.59
C GLU A 40 15.17 17.18 -18.08
N HIS A 41 14.25 17.79 -17.32
CA HIS A 41 14.28 17.77 -15.86
C HIS A 41 14.13 16.35 -15.32
N MET A 42 13.17 15.58 -15.84
CA MET A 42 12.94 14.20 -15.40
C MET A 42 14.11 13.28 -15.75
N ALA A 43 14.72 13.44 -16.93
CA ALA A 43 15.93 12.73 -17.33
C ALA A 43 17.14 13.05 -16.44
N SER A 44 17.20 14.24 -15.87
CA SER A 44 18.29 14.65 -14.98
C SER A 44 18.04 14.27 -13.52
N ASN A 45 16.86 14.57 -13.00
CA ASN A 45 16.56 14.61 -11.56
C ASN A 45 15.55 13.52 -11.11
N TYR A 46 14.78 12.95 -12.04
CA TYR A 46 13.66 12.04 -11.77
C TYR A 46 13.72 10.75 -12.62
N ARG A 47 14.94 10.25 -12.89
CA ARG A 47 15.25 9.17 -13.87
C ARG A 47 14.49 7.86 -13.71
N LEU A 48 13.98 7.58 -12.51
CA LEU A 48 13.31 6.32 -12.20
C LEU A 48 11.80 6.34 -12.46
N GLU A 49 11.25 7.53 -12.69
CA GLU A 49 9.85 7.74 -13.02
C GLU A 49 9.53 7.14 -14.39
N PHE A 50 8.43 6.39 -14.45
CA PHE A 50 7.89 5.90 -15.72
C PHE A 50 6.92 6.92 -16.28
N THR A 51 7.16 7.34 -17.52
CA THR A 51 6.32 8.31 -18.21
C THR A 51 5.77 7.70 -19.50
N ALA A 52 4.47 7.88 -19.74
CA ALA A 52 3.83 7.55 -21.01
C ALA A 52 3.37 8.84 -21.71
N LEU A 53 3.39 8.85 -23.05
CA LEU A 53 2.91 9.96 -23.87
C LEU A 53 1.72 9.49 -24.71
N MET A 54 0.60 10.17 -24.52
CA MET A 54 -0.63 9.98 -25.26
C MET A 54 -0.98 11.28 -25.98
N ALA A 55 -1.41 11.17 -27.23
CA ALA A 55 -1.96 12.30 -27.98
C ALA A 55 -3.47 12.11 -28.17
N PHE A 56 -4.22 13.21 -28.14
CA PHE A 56 -5.66 13.14 -28.37
C PHE A 56 -6.20 14.30 -29.21
N SER A 57 -7.24 13.96 -29.98
CA SER A 57 -8.14 14.85 -30.70
C SER A 57 -9.53 14.21 -30.63
N SER A 58 -10.11 13.76 -31.76
CA SER A 58 -11.40 13.06 -31.78
C SER A 58 -11.28 11.62 -31.28
N LEU A 59 -10.12 11.03 -31.53
CA LEU A 59 -9.62 9.77 -31.00
C LEU A 59 -8.40 10.06 -30.13
N TRP A 60 -7.94 9.05 -29.40
CA TRP A 60 -6.68 9.10 -28.67
C TRP A 60 -5.77 7.99 -29.17
N GLU A 61 -4.46 8.23 -29.08
CA GLU A 61 -3.42 7.28 -29.43
C GLU A 61 -2.34 7.28 -28.35
N LEU A 62 -1.85 6.08 -28.00
CA LEU A 62 -0.68 5.92 -27.15
C LEU A 62 0.57 5.97 -28.04
N LEU A 63 1.23 7.14 -28.06
CA LEU A 63 2.43 7.35 -28.88
C LEU A 63 3.65 6.64 -28.28
N VAL A 64 3.82 6.74 -26.96
CA VAL A 64 4.91 6.11 -26.24
C VAL A 64 4.34 5.43 -24.99
N PRO A 65 4.48 4.10 -24.85
CA PRO A 65 4.10 3.39 -23.62
C PRO A 65 5.00 3.80 -22.44
N PHE A 66 4.66 3.37 -21.22
CA PHE A 66 5.46 3.71 -20.04
C PHE A 66 6.94 3.36 -20.21
N THR A 67 7.77 4.38 -20.18
CA THR A 67 9.22 4.25 -20.35
C THR A 67 9.97 5.17 -19.40
N ARG A 68 11.26 4.88 -19.21
CA ARG A 68 12.25 5.77 -18.59
C ARG A 68 13.17 6.43 -19.62
N ASP A 69 12.98 6.09 -20.89
CA ASP A 69 13.71 6.68 -22.00
C ASP A 69 13.07 8.00 -22.41
N TYR A 70 13.54 9.08 -21.80
CA TYR A 70 13.06 10.44 -22.07
C TYR A 70 13.44 10.93 -23.48
N ASN A 71 14.47 10.35 -24.11
CA ASN A 71 14.82 10.72 -25.48
C ASN A 71 13.72 10.26 -26.45
N ALA A 72 13.22 9.03 -26.29
CA ALA A 72 12.11 8.52 -27.09
C ALA A 72 10.84 9.36 -26.93
N LEU A 73 10.57 9.88 -25.71
CA LEU A 73 9.45 10.79 -25.46
C LEU A 73 9.63 12.14 -26.19
N GLN A 74 10.83 12.71 -26.18
CA GLN A 74 11.15 13.96 -26.89
C GLN A 74 11.11 13.80 -28.42
N GLU A 75 11.58 12.67 -28.95
CA GLU A 75 11.49 12.33 -30.38
C GLU A 75 10.04 12.20 -30.84
N ALA A 76 9.17 11.58 -30.02
CA ALA A 76 7.74 11.46 -30.32
C ALA A 76 7.04 12.83 -30.36
N LEU A 77 7.41 13.76 -29.47
CA LEU A 77 6.88 15.14 -29.49
C LEU A 77 7.24 15.90 -30.76
N SER A 78 8.42 15.62 -31.33
CA SER A 78 8.90 16.28 -32.55
C SER A 78 8.12 15.85 -33.80
N ASN A 79 7.47 14.69 -33.77
CA ASN A 79 6.76 14.08 -34.89
C ASN A 79 5.23 14.09 -34.73
N LEU A 80 4.68 14.98 -33.89
CA LEU A 80 3.23 15.07 -33.69
C LEU A 80 2.53 15.56 -34.95
N GLU A 81 1.49 14.85 -35.38
CA GLU A 81 0.56 15.28 -36.43
C GLU A 81 -0.50 16.26 -35.88
N ASP A 82 -1.20 16.95 -36.78
CA ASP A 82 -2.31 17.84 -36.45
C ASP A 82 -3.64 17.18 -36.81
N TYR A 83 -4.60 17.23 -35.91
CA TYR A 83 -5.90 16.56 -36.06
C TYR A 83 -7.08 17.53 -35.90
N ASP A 84 -8.30 16.98 -35.81
CA ASP A 84 -9.56 17.69 -35.96
C ASP A 84 -10.08 18.37 -34.68
N LYS A 85 -10.84 17.66 -33.83
CA LYS A 85 -11.64 18.21 -32.73
C LYS A 85 -11.23 17.59 -31.40
N THR A 86 -11.26 18.35 -30.31
CA THR A 86 -10.98 17.80 -28.97
C THR A 86 -12.09 16.88 -28.45
N CYS A 87 -11.69 15.76 -27.85
CA CYS A 87 -12.57 14.80 -27.16
C CYS A 87 -11.91 14.29 -25.87
N VAL A 88 -11.90 15.15 -24.85
CA VAL A 88 -11.22 14.90 -23.57
C VAL A 88 -11.74 13.64 -22.87
N GLU A 89 -13.06 13.39 -22.90
CA GLU A 89 -13.64 12.20 -22.27
C GLU A 89 -13.07 10.89 -22.84
N SER A 90 -12.88 10.83 -24.16
CA SER A 90 -12.29 9.65 -24.82
C SER A 90 -10.84 9.45 -24.38
N ALA A 91 -10.08 10.54 -24.31
CA ALA A 91 -8.69 10.53 -23.86
C ALA A 91 -8.54 10.06 -22.41
N LEU A 92 -9.40 10.55 -21.49
CA LEU A 92 -9.40 10.12 -20.08
C LEU A 92 -9.76 8.63 -19.94
N ASN A 93 -10.67 8.10 -20.75
CA ASN A 93 -10.91 6.64 -20.81
C ASN A 93 -9.65 5.88 -21.26
N GLY A 94 -8.93 6.43 -22.25
CA GLY A 94 -7.64 5.90 -22.69
C GLY A 94 -6.62 5.84 -21.56
N VAL A 95 -6.48 6.92 -20.78
CA VAL A 95 -5.59 6.95 -19.60
C VAL A 95 -5.97 5.87 -18.61
N SER A 96 -7.27 5.73 -18.30
CA SER A 96 -7.72 4.70 -17.36
C SER A 96 -7.31 3.30 -17.81
N ASN A 97 -7.44 3.00 -19.10
CA ASN A 97 -7.07 1.70 -19.66
C ASN A 97 -5.56 1.46 -19.60
N VAL A 98 -4.76 2.44 -20.04
CA VAL A 98 -3.29 2.33 -20.09
C VAL A 98 -2.71 2.17 -18.69
N VAL A 99 -3.18 2.93 -17.70
CA VAL A 99 -2.70 2.82 -16.31
C VAL A 99 -3.10 1.49 -15.68
N GLN A 100 -4.36 1.08 -15.82
CA GLN A 100 -4.83 -0.18 -15.23
C GLN A 100 -4.15 -1.40 -15.84
N GLN A 101 -3.87 -1.38 -17.14
CA GLN A 101 -3.22 -2.49 -17.83
C GLN A 101 -1.79 -2.71 -17.34
N GLU A 102 -1.05 -1.64 -17.03
CA GLU A 102 0.36 -1.72 -16.66
C GLU A 102 0.59 -1.75 -15.14
N TRP A 103 -0.16 -0.94 -14.39
CA TRP A 103 0.08 -0.70 -12.96
C TRP A 103 -1.06 -1.16 -12.04
N GLY A 104 -2.20 -1.58 -12.61
CA GLY A 104 -3.40 -1.94 -11.85
C GLY A 104 -4.11 -0.72 -11.24
N SER A 105 -4.92 -0.96 -10.20
CA SER A 105 -5.75 0.08 -9.56
C SER A 105 -5.16 0.68 -8.28
N ALA A 106 -4.09 0.08 -7.74
CA ALA A 106 -3.53 0.49 -6.45
C ALA A 106 -2.33 1.43 -6.59
N CYS A 107 -1.74 1.58 -7.78
CA CYS A 107 -0.58 2.41 -7.98
C CYS A 107 -1.01 3.88 -8.16
N PRO A 108 -0.53 4.82 -7.32
CA PRO A 108 -0.78 6.24 -7.54
C PRO A 108 -0.17 6.69 -8.86
N CYS A 109 -0.91 7.45 -9.66
CA CYS A 109 -0.46 7.95 -10.97
C CYS A 109 -0.68 9.46 -11.08
N GLN A 110 0.20 10.16 -11.79
CA GLN A 110 -0.01 11.56 -12.15
C GLN A 110 -0.48 11.65 -13.60
N VAL A 111 -1.53 12.41 -13.85
CA VAL A 111 -2.05 12.65 -15.20
C VAL A 111 -1.84 14.13 -15.52
N MET A 112 -1.15 14.41 -16.62
CA MET A 112 -0.85 15.75 -17.07
C MET A 112 -1.57 16.03 -18.38
N LEU A 113 -2.61 16.85 -18.35
CA LEU A 113 -3.35 17.29 -19.51
C LEU A 113 -2.78 18.60 -20.04
N VAL A 114 -2.20 18.59 -21.24
CA VAL A 114 -1.69 19.79 -21.93
C VAL A 114 -2.65 20.15 -23.06
N THR A 115 -3.33 21.30 -22.94
CA THR A 115 -4.34 21.76 -23.91
C THR A 115 -4.36 23.29 -23.95
N ASP A 116 -4.99 23.87 -24.97
CA ASP A 116 -5.26 25.31 -25.05
C ASP A 116 -6.58 25.73 -24.38
N GLY A 117 -7.27 24.78 -23.72
CA GLY A 117 -8.56 24.99 -23.06
C GLY A 117 -9.76 24.89 -23.99
N SER A 118 -9.56 24.48 -25.25
CA SER A 118 -10.66 24.26 -26.20
C SER A 118 -11.53 23.07 -25.78
N LEU A 119 -12.74 23.38 -25.33
CA LEU A 119 -13.71 22.38 -24.85
C LEU A 119 -14.25 21.46 -25.96
N GLY A 120 -13.95 21.72 -27.23
CA GLY A 120 -14.45 20.98 -28.37
C GLY A 120 -15.89 21.33 -28.74
N ILE A 121 -16.40 20.69 -29.80
CA ILE A 121 -17.73 20.99 -30.35
C ILE A 121 -18.64 19.75 -30.42
N GLY A 122 -19.93 19.96 -30.10
CA GLY A 122 -20.97 18.94 -30.23
C GLY A 122 -20.89 17.83 -29.16
N LYS A 123 -21.25 16.60 -29.54
CA LYS A 123 -21.41 15.46 -28.62
C LYS A 123 -20.12 14.96 -27.96
N GLY A 124 -18.96 15.31 -28.51
CA GLY A 124 -17.65 14.96 -27.93
C GLY A 124 -17.03 16.10 -27.11
N SER A 125 -17.70 17.25 -27.02
CA SER A 125 -17.19 18.39 -26.24
C SER A 125 -17.20 18.08 -24.74
N LEU A 126 -16.23 18.64 -24.02
CA LEU A 126 -16.17 18.54 -22.57
C LEU A 126 -17.45 19.12 -21.93
N ARG A 127 -17.94 20.26 -22.43
CA ARG A 127 -19.18 20.89 -21.97
C ARG A 127 -20.39 19.96 -22.06
N HIS A 128 -20.58 19.29 -23.20
CA HIS A 128 -21.67 18.32 -23.35
C HIS A 128 -21.50 17.12 -22.44
N SER A 129 -20.26 16.67 -22.27
CA SER A 129 -19.93 15.51 -21.46
C SER A 129 -20.25 15.76 -19.98
N LEU A 130 -19.88 16.93 -19.46
CA LEU A 130 -20.20 17.35 -18.09
C LEU A 130 -21.71 17.57 -17.89
N GLN A 131 -22.42 18.19 -18.85
CA GLN A 131 -23.87 18.39 -18.74
C GLN A 131 -24.67 17.08 -18.71
N THR A 132 -24.14 16.02 -19.33
CA THR A 132 -24.82 14.71 -19.42
C THR A 132 -24.43 13.74 -18.31
N LEU A 133 -23.57 14.12 -17.36
CA LEU A 133 -23.08 13.29 -16.25
C LEU A 133 -24.20 12.52 -15.52
N LYS A 134 -25.27 13.23 -15.12
CA LYS A 134 -26.38 12.66 -14.32
C LYS A 134 -27.36 11.80 -15.14
N GLN A 135 -27.27 11.86 -16.47
CA GLN A 135 -28.24 11.21 -17.37
C GLN A 135 -27.71 9.86 -17.92
N ARG A 136 -26.46 9.51 -17.60
CA ARG A 136 -25.79 8.31 -18.11
C ARG A 136 -26.06 7.10 -17.22
N GLY A 137 -26.33 5.96 -17.84
CA GLY A 137 -26.42 4.66 -17.17
C GLY A 137 -25.02 4.06 -16.89
N ASP A 138 -24.99 2.93 -16.18
CA ASP A 138 -23.73 2.32 -15.71
C ASP A 138 -22.74 1.96 -16.84
N ASP A 139 -23.23 1.66 -18.05
CA ASP A 139 -22.41 1.28 -19.21
C ASP A 139 -21.68 2.47 -19.88
N LYS A 140 -22.00 3.71 -19.50
CA LYS A 140 -21.41 4.95 -20.06
C LYS A 140 -21.00 5.93 -18.95
N LYS A 141 -20.42 5.39 -17.87
CA LYS A 141 -19.87 6.23 -16.80
C LYS A 141 -18.79 7.15 -17.35
N PHE A 142 -18.80 8.36 -16.84
CA PHE A 142 -17.73 9.30 -17.08
C PHE A 142 -16.44 8.75 -16.42
N PRO A 143 -15.26 8.90 -17.05
CA PRO A 143 -14.03 8.27 -16.58
C PRO A 143 -13.48 8.81 -15.26
N LEU A 144 -14.05 9.91 -14.74
CA LEU A 144 -13.69 10.48 -13.45
C LEU A 144 -14.76 10.19 -12.38
N PRO A 145 -14.35 9.92 -11.11
CA PRO A 145 -12.97 9.82 -10.65
C PRO A 145 -12.26 8.58 -11.22
N PHE A 146 -10.94 8.70 -11.39
CA PHE A 146 -10.15 7.56 -11.86
C PHE A 146 -10.24 6.39 -10.86
N PRO A 147 -10.18 5.14 -11.35
CA PRO A 147 -10.23 3.95 -10.52
C PRO A 147 -8.92 3.65 -9.77
N PHE A 148 -7.95 4.56 -9.80
CA PHE A 148 -6.67 4.53 -9.10
C PHE A 148 -6.38 5.91 -8.50
N PRO A 149 -5.57 5.99 -7.41
CA PRO A 149 -5.20 7.27 -6.82
C PRO A 149 -4.51 8.15 -7.87
N THR A 150 -5.05 9.35 -8.12
CA THR A 150 -4.58 10.19 -9.22
C THR A 150 -4.44 11.64 -8.82
N LYS A 151 -3.35 12.27 -9.27
CA LYS A 151 -3.24 13.74 -9.31
C LYS A 151 -3.40 14.22 -10.74
N LEU A 152 -4.35 15.13 -10.98
CA LEU A 152 -4.60 15.68 -12.29
C LEU A 152 -4.03 17.10 -12.42
N PHE A 153 -3.00 17.26 -13.23
CA PHE A 153 -2.41 18.56 -13.57
C PHE A 153 -2.89 18.99 -14.95
N ILE A 154 -3.49 20.18 -15.06
CA ILE A 154 -4.00 20.72 -16.33
C ILE A 154 -3.16 21.92 -16.73
N MET A 155 -2.33 21.75 -17.76
CA MET A 155 -1.45 22.78 -18.31
C MET A 155 -2.15 23.49 -19.47
N CYS A 156 -2.60 24.72 -19.22
CA CYS A 156 -3.34 25.51 -20.21
C CYS A 156 -2.40 26.42 -21.00
N ILE A 157 -2.27 26.16 -22.31
CA ILE A 157 -1.61 27.05 -23.28
C ILE A 157 -2.59 28.17 -23.71
N ALA A 158 -3.12 28.87 -22.70
CA ALA A 158 -3.97 30.04 -22.82
C ALA A 158 -3.78 30.93 -21.58
N ASN A 159 -4.08 32.22 -21.72
CA ASN A 159 -4.13 33.11 -20.56
C ASN A 159 -5.45 32.92 -19.80
N ALA A 160 -5.48 33.33 -18.53
CA ALA A 160 -6.68 33.19 -17.69
C ALA A 160 -7.88 33.96 -18.27
N GLU A 161 -7.65 35.12 -18.89
CA GLU A 161 -8.70 35.93 -19.52
C GLU A 161 -9.40 35.19 -20.68
N GLU A 162 -8.64 34.54 -21.58
CA GLU A 162 -9.22 33.76 -22.69
C GLU A 162 -10.05 32.59 -22.19
N LEU A 163 -9.56 31.89 -21.16
CA LEU A 163 -10.26 30.75 -20.56
C LEU A 163 -11.56 31.17 -19.86
N GLN A 164 -11.57 32.33 -19.20
CA GLN A 164 -12.77 32.88 -18.58
C GLN A 164 -13.80 33.35 -19.61
N MET A 165 -13.35 33.99 -20.70
CA MET A 165 -14.25 34.44 -21.77
C MET A 165 -14.97 33.29 -22.48
N THR A 166 -14.38 32.10 -22.50
CA THR A 166 -14.89 30.92 -23.21
C THR A 166 -15.60 29.91 -22.31
N ASP A 167 -15.81 30.22 -21.02
CA ASP A 167 -16.36 29.28 -20.01
C ASP A 167 -15.46 28.03 -19.83
N ALA A 168 -14.23 28.05 -20.38
CA ALA A 168 -13.32 26.92 -20.33
C ALA A 168 -12.80 26.67 -18.91
N MET A 169 -12.52 27.75 -18.17
CA MET A 169 -12.02 27.66 -16.80
C MET A 169 -12.98 26.85 -15.90
N ASP A 170 -14.26 27.22 -15.87
CA ASP A 170 -15.28 26.57 -15.05
C ASP A 170 -15.43 25.06 -15.38
N ASN A 171 -15.33 24.70 -16.67
CA ASN A 171 -15.41 23.30 -17.10
C ASN A 171 -14.15 22.49 -16.71
N LEU A 172 -12.96 23.12 -16.71
CA LEU A 172 -11.72 22.48 -16.26
C LEU A 172 -11.68 22.34 -14.73
N GLU A 173 -12.18 23.33 -14.00
CA GLU A 173 -12.35 23.26 -12.54
C GLU A 173 -13.32 22.16 -12.12
N GLU A 174 -14.45 22.02 -12.84
CA GLU A 174 -15.40 20.93 -12.61
C GLU A 174 -14.76 19.56 -12.90
N LEU A 175 -13.90 19.47 -13.92
CA LEU A 175 -13.17 18.25 -14.23
C LEU A 175 -12.21 17.86 -13.09
N LEU A 176 -11.48 18.84 -12.52
CA LEU A 176 -10.63 18.62 -11.34
C LEU A 176 -11.45 18.24 -10.10
N ARG A 177 -12.64 18.82 -9.92
CA ARG A 177 -13.54 18.46 -8.82
C ARG A 177 -14.02 17.01 -8.95
N LEU A 178 -14.31 16.55 -10.17
CA LEU A 178 -14.73 15.17 -10.45
C LEU A 178 -13.59 14.15 -10.28
N SER A 179 -12.32 14.55 -10.45
CA SER A 179 -11.18 13.69 -10.17
C SER A 179 -10.89 13.49 -8.68
N GLY A 180 -11.65 14.14 -7.79
CA GLY A 180 -11.46 14.08 -6.33
C GLY A 180 -10.82 15.34 -5.73
N GLY A 181 -10.51 16.35 -6.56
CA GLY A 181 -9.88 17.61 -6.11
C GLY A 181 -8.35 17.54 -6.00
N ASP A 182 -7.74 16.37 -6.12
CA ASP A 182 -6.30 16.19 -6.11
C ASP A 182 -5.68 16.58 -7.46
N GLY A 183 -5.05 17.76 -7.50
CA GLY A 183 -4.40 18.31 -8.69
C GLY A 183 -4.44 19.83 -8.76
N GLN A 184 -4.01 20.40 -9.88
CA GLN A 184 -3.95 21.85 -10.06
C GLN A 184 -4.07 22.24 -11.54
N ILE A 185 -4.78 23.35 -11.81
CA ILE A 185 -4.81 24.01 -13.11
C ILE A 185 -3.69 25.05 -13.15
N PHE A 186 -2.85 24.95 -14.17
CA PHE A 186 -1.80 25.91 -14.45
C PHE A 186 -2.18 26.72 -15.68
N THR A 187 -2.32 28.03 -15.48
CA THR A 187 -2.55 29.01 -16.56
C THR A 187 -1.30 29.87 -16.75
N MET A 188 -1.16 30.48 -17.93
CA MET A 188 -0.05 31.41 -18.16
C MET A 188 -0.29 32.76 -17.49
N GLU A 189 0.77 33.25 -16.85
CA GLU A 189 0.82 34.59 -16.27
C GLU A 189 1.50 35.54 -17.28
N GLY A 190 0.72 36.45 -17.87
CA GLY A 190 1.21 37.40 -18.87
C GLY A 190 1.00 36.94 -20.31
N PRO A 191 1.80 37.46 -21.28
CA PRO A 191 1.61 37.15 -22.69
C PRO A 191 1.93 35.69 -23.00
N LEU A 192 1.22 35.14 -23.98
CA LEU A 192 1.50 33.84 -24.60
C LEU A 192 2.90 33.88 -25.23
N CYS A 193 3.91 33.30 -24.60
CA CYS A 193 5.27 33.19 -25.14
C CYS A 193 6.05 32.05 -24.48
N MET A 194 7.19 31.68 -25.06
CA MET A 194 8.05 30.60 -24.55
C MET A 194 8.43 30.79 -23.07
N LYS A 195 8.75 32.02 -22.66
CA LYS A 195 9.14 32.34 -21.27
C LYS A 195 8.02 32.07 -20.27
N SER A 196 6.78 32.45 -20.61
CA SER A 196 5.60 32.22 -19.75
C SER A 196 5.31 30.73 -19.61
N VAL A 197 5.50 29.94 -20.68
CA VAL A 197 5.31 28.48 -20.66
C VAL A 197 6.39 27.81 -19.82
N GLN A 198 7.66 28.21 -19.96
CA GLN A 198 8.75 27.72 -19.13
C GLN A 198 8.50 27.99 -17.64
N ALA A 199 8.03 29.19 -17.29
CA ALA A 199 7.65 29.51 -15.93
C ALA A 199 6.48 28.64 -15.42
N MET A 200 5.49 28.38 -16.28
CA MET A 200 4.35 27.53 -15.95
C MET A 200 4.78 26.07 -15.68
N PHE A 201 5.60 25.48 -16.54
CA PHE A 201 6.14 24.13 -16.35
C PHE A 201 7.16 24.07 -15.20
N GLY A 202 7.91 25.14 -14.95
CA GLY A 202 8.77 25.27 -13.76
C GLY A 202 7.98 25.15 -12.46
N ARG A 203 6.83 25.84 -12.35
CA ARG A 203 5.95 25.71 -11.17
C ARG A 203 5.43 24.28 -10.98
N LEU A 204 5.10 23.60 -12.07
CA LEU A 204 4.70 22.18 -12.02
C LEU A 204 5.85 21.30 -11.54
N ILE A 205 7.06 21.51 -12.06
CA ILE A 205 8.26 20.78 -11.65
C ILE A 205 8.50 20.94 -10.15
N ASP A 206 8.47 22.17 -9.64
CA ASP A 206 8.65 22.47 -8.22
C ASP A 206 7.57 21.82 -7.35
N HIS A 207 6.34 21.76 -7.86
CA HIS A 207 5.20 21.20 -7.14
C HIS A 207 5.18 19.66 -7.11
N ALA A 208 5.38 19.00 -8.26
CA ALA A 208 5.11 17.57 -8.43
C ALA A 208 6.36 16.70 -8.67
N TYR A 209 7.46 17.29 -9.17
CA TYR A 209 8.66 16.57 -9.61
C TYR A 209 9.95 17.04 -8.90
N SER A 210 9.79 17.58 -7.70
CA SER A 210 10.89 17.95 -6.81
C SER A 210 11.35 16.73 -6.01
N PRO A 211 12.63 16.30 -6.15
CA PRO A 211 13.16 15.13 -5.45
C PRO A 211 13.16 15.33 -3.94
N PHE A 212 12.84 14.27 -3.20
CA PHE A 212 12.91 14.29 -1.75
C PHE A 212 14.32 13.88 -1.31
N HIS A 213 15.08 14.86 -0.81
CA HIS A 213 16.38 14.64 -0.21
C HIS A 213 16.24 14.50 1.30
N ALA A 214 16.96 13.55 1.86
CA ALA A 214 16.99 13.23 3.28
C ALA A 214 18.40 12.81 3.68
N VAL A 215 18.67 12.76 4.98
CA VAL A 215 19.90 12.21 5.55
C VAL A 215 19.55 10.94 6.31
N LEU A 216 20.17 9.83 5.92
CA LEU A 216 20.00 8.55 6.57
C LEU A 216 21.04 8.40 7.67
N HIS A 217 20.58 8.21 8.91
CA HIS A 217 21.42 8.08 10.09
C HIS A 217 21.31 6.69 10.74
N CYS A 218 22.43 6.19 11.24
CA CYS A 218 22.50 5.06 12.15
C CYS A 218 23.58 5.37 13.20
N GLY A 219 23.18 6.04 14.29
CA GLY A 219 24.12 6.64 15.22
C GLY A 219 25.05 7.64 14.51
N ASN A 220 26.36 7.39 14.54
CA ASN A 220 27.35 8.26 13.90
C ASN A 220 27.56 8.00 12.40
N LEU A 221 26.94 6.96 11.84
CA LEU A 221 26.99 6.69 10.40
C LEU A 221 25.90 7.50 9.71
N SER A 222 26.27 8.25 8.67
CA SER A 222 25.34 9.08 7.91
C SER A 222 25.60 9.02 6.42
N SER A 223 24.55 9.13 5.60
CA SER A 223 24.66 9.39 4.17
C SER A 223 23.50 10.25 3.70
N ASP A 224 23.79 11.19 2.80
CA ASP A 224 22.77 11.90 2.05
C ASP A 224 22.09 10.95 1.06
N VAL A 225 20.76 10.99 1.03
CA VAL A 225 19.94 10.06 0.25
C VAL A 225 18.78 10.76 -0.46
N GLN A 226 18.38 10.20 -1.59
CA GLN A 226 17.17 10.51 -2.30
C GLN A 226 16.14 9.40 -2.03
N VAL A 227 14.93 9.79 -1.61
CA VAL A 227 13.80 8.88 -1.44
C VAL A 227 12.89 9.00 -2.66
N PHE A 228 12.69 7.89 -3.39
CA PHE A 228 11.96 7.88 -4.66
C PHE A 228 10.87 6.79 -4.71
N PRO A 229 9.62 7.08 -5.10
CA PRO A 229 9.08 8.41 -5.38
C PRO A 229 9.03 9.25 -4.09
N ARG A 230 8.79 10.55 -4.20
CA ARG A 230 8.58 11.41 -3.02
C ARG A 230 7.45 10.86 -2.14
N PRO A 231 7.66 10.68 -0.82
CA PRO A 231 6.58 10.35 0.11
C PRO A 231 5.51 11.44 0.12
N GLU A 232 4.25 11.05 0.00
CA GLU A 232 3.13 11.99 0.09
C GLU A 232 2.78 12.24 1.57
N PRO A 233 2.37 13.47 1.93
CA PRO A 233 1.83 13.74 3.26
C PRO A 233 0.60 12.88 3.54
N ILE A 234 0.55 12.29 4.73
CA ILE A 234 -0.61 11.48 5.16
C ILE A 234 -1.46 12.32 6.10
N VAL A 235 -2.73 12.47 5.75
CA VAL A 235 -3.71 13.10 6.63
C VAL A 235 -4.27 12.03 7.55
N VAL A 236 -3.93 12.12 8.84
CA VAL A 236 -4.53 11.27 9.87
C VAL A 236 -5.79 11.98 10.34
N ASP A 237 -6.94 11.30 10.23
CA ASP A 237 -8.22 11.82 10.71
C ASP A 237 -8.27 11.71 12.24
N GLU A 238 -7.61 12.64 12.91
CA GLU A 238 -7.76 12.83 14.36
C GLU A 238 -9.02 13.67 14.60
N GLU A 239 -9.90 13.25 15.53
CA GLU A 239 -11.26 13.78 15.78
C GLU A 239 -11.38 15.30 16.00
N VAL A 240 -10.27 16.04 16.09
CA VAL A 240 -10.22 17.46 16.46
C VAL A 240 -9.68 18.37 15.35
N GLU A 241 -8.81 17.90 14.46
CA GLU A 241 -8.40 18.60 13.24
C GLU A 241 -7.45 17.71 12.40
N PRO A 242 -7.67 17.51 11.10
CA PRO A 242 -6.79 16.71 10.26
C PRO A 242 -5.42 17.39 10.12
N MET A 243 -4.40 16.84 10.77
CA MET A 243 -3.01 17.33 10.64
C MET A 243 -2.25 16.48 9.61
N PRO A 244 -1.68 17.09 8.54
CA PRO A 244 -0.86 16.36 7.60
C PRO A 244 0.48 15.97 8.25
N ARG A 245 0.76 14.67 8.31
CA ARG A 245 2.06 14.14 8.75
C ARG A 245 2.97 13.97 7.53
N THR A 246 4.15 14.60 7.59
CA THR A 246 5.19 14.50 6.56
C THR A 246 6.38 13.71 7.08
N VAL A 247 7.02 12.93 6.20
CA VAL A 247 8.24 12.20 6.55
C VAL A 247 9.37 13.19 6.88
N SER A 248 10.08 12.93 7.97
CA SER A 248 11.27 13.67 8.40
C SER A 248 12.37 13.63 7.33
N THR A 249 13.11 14.74 7.20
CA THR A 249 14.34 14.77 6.38
C THR A 249 15.48 14.04 7.06
N ASP A 250 15.46 13.91 8.38
CA ASP A 250 16.43 13.14 9.15
C ASP A 250 15.82 11.77 9.44
N LEU A 251 16.31 10.75 8.72
CA LEU A 251 15.85 9.37 8.79
C LEU A 251 16.73 8.60 9.77
N GLU A 252 16.29 8.47 11.01
CA GLU A 252 17.06 7.82 12.07
C GLU A 252 16.73 6.32 12.17
N ILE A 253 17.74 5.47 11.99
CA ILE A 253 17.63 4.03 12.25
C ILE A 253 17.68 3.80 13.75
N VAL A 254 16.62 3.20 14.29
CA VAL A 254 16.43 2.98 15.73
C VAL A 254 16.66 1.52 16.16
N GLY A 255 16.78 0.60 15.21
CA GLY A 255 17.04 -0.82 15.50
C GLY A 255 16.98 -1.71 14.27
N PHE A 256 17.24 -3.00 14.48
CA PHE A 256 17.21 -4.03 13.44
C PHE A 256 16.32 -5.19 13.90
N ILE A 257 15.59 -5.78 12.96
CA ILE A 257 14.68 -6.91 13.19
C ILE A 257 14.89 -7.92 12.06
N GLU A 258 14.80 -9.22 12.36
CA GLU A 258 14.84 -10.25 11.33
C GLU A 258 13.67 -10.15 10.36
N ILE A 259 13.89 -10.52 9.09
CA ILE A 259 12.81 -10.60 8.09
C ILE A 259 11.71 -11.59 8.53
N ALA A 260 12.07 -12.65 9.27
CA ALA A 260 11.11 -13.61 9.80
C ALA A 260 10.16 -12.99 10.84
N ASP A 261 10.69 -12.12 11.71
CA ASP A 261 9.96 -11.46 12.79
C ASP A 261 9.08 -10.30 12.29
N ILE A 262 9.61 -9.48 11.37
CA ILE A 262 8.82 -8.40 10.75
C ILE A 262 7.71 -8.98 9.86
N SER A 263 7.93 -10.17 9.29
CA SER A 263 7.03 -10.89 8.41
C SER A 263 6.72 -10.10 7.12
N SER A 264 5.44 -9.89 6.80
CA SER A 264 4.98 -9.10 5.65
C SER A 264 4.02 -8.01 6.13
N PRO A 265 4.55 -6.93 6.73
CA PRO A 265 3.72 -5.90 7.33
C PRO A 265 2.89 -5.15 6.27
N PRO A 266 1.68 -4.70 6.61
CA PRO A 266 0.96 -3.72 5.80
C PRO A 266 1.76 -2.41 5.79
N VAL A 267 1.92 -1.82 4.61
CA VAL A 267 2.68 -0.59 4.41
C VAL A 267 1.86 0.35 3.55
N ILE A 268 1.99 1.65 3.80
CA ILE A 268 1.27 2.69 3.04
C ILE A 268 1.89 2.80 1.64
N SER A 269 3.21 2.90 1.59
CA SER A 269 3.96 3.15 0.37
C SER A 269 5.38 2.60 0.47
N ARG A 270 6.00 2.43 -0.70
CA ARG A 270 7.36 1.89 -0.86
C ARG A 270 8.20 2.87 -1.68
N HIS A 271 9.44 3.07 -1.24
CA HIS A 271 10.34 4.05 -1.81
C HIS A 271 11.74 3.44 -1.95
N LEU A 272 12.41 3.70 -3.06
CA LEU A 272 13.85 3.45 -3.21
C LEU A 272 14.62 4.51 -2.41
N VAL A 273 15.69 4.07 -1.76
CA VAL A 273 16.62 4.95 -1.06
C VAL A 273 17.96 4.89 -1.77
N LEU A 274 18.35 6.00 -2.39
CA LEU A 274 19.52 6.08 -3.26
C LEU A 274 20.53 7.06 -2.68
N PRO A 275 21.83 6.72 -2.63
CA PRO A 275 22.84 7.67 -2.17
C PRO A 275 22.98 8.84 -3.14
N ILE A 276 23.11 10.05 -2.60
CA ILE A 276 23.41 11.26 -3.37
C ILE A 276 24.90 11.56 -3.20
N ALA A 277 25.59 11.84 -4.30
CA ALA A 277 26.94 12.38 -4.25
C ALA A 277 26.85 13.89 -3.94
N VAL A 278 26.96 14.25 -2.67
CA VAL A 278 27.01 15.67 -2.28
C VAL A 278 28.46 16.14 -2.37
N ASN A 279 28.80 16.86 -3.44
CA ASN A 279 30.06 17.60 -3.50
C ASN A 279 29.94 18.82 -2.58
N LYS A 280 30.38 18.69 -1.32
CA LYS A 280 30.37 19.80 -0.34
C LYS A 280 31.32 20.97 -0.65
N GLU A 281 32.08 20.92 -1.75
CA GLU A 281 33.10 21.93 -2.07
C GLU A 281 32.71 22.92 -3.19
N VAL A 282 31.56 22.75 -3.87
CA VAL A 282 31.22 23.60 -5.04
C VAL A 282 30.33 24.81 -4.69
N ASP A 283 29.67 24.82 -3.52
CA ASP A 283 28.75 25.91 -3.15
C ASP A 283 29.41 27.10 -2.40
N GLU A 284 30.71 27.06 -2.07
CA GLU A 284 31.38 28.12 -1.29
C GLU A 284 32.53 28.88 -1.98
N VAL A 285 32.87 28.59 -3.25
CA VAL A 285 33.92 29.36 -3.94
C VAL A 285 33.38 30.02 -5.19
N GLY A 286 33.06 31.31 -5.03
CA GLY A 286 32.63 32.19 -6.10
C GLY A 286 33.62 32.27 -7.26
N ALA A 287 33.06 32.67 -8.40
CA ALA A 287 33.71 33.07 -9.64
C ALA A 287 35.12 33.64 -9.45
N GLY A 288 36.14 32.91 -9.94
CA GLY A 288 37.51 33.40 -9.97
C GLY A 288 38.54 32.44 -10.55
N ALA A 289 38.83 32.63 -11.85
CA ALA A 289 40.11 32.39 -12.55
C ALA A 289 40.52 30.97 -13.05
N THR A 290 40.42 30.85 -14.39
CA THR A 290 41.40 30.34 -15.39
C THR A 290 41.96 28.92 -15.35
N ASP A 291 41.53 28.16 -16.38
CA ASP A 291 42.26 27.19 -17.22
C ASP A 291 43.56 26.56 -16.69
N GLU A 292 43.50 25.27 -16.34
CA GLU A 292 44.43 24.25 -16.86
C GLU A 292 43.67 22.93 -17.10
N LEU A 293 43.88 22.35 -18.29
CA LEU A 293 43.28 21.11 -18.78
C LEU A 293 43.96 19.89 -18.15
N GLU A 294 43.34 19.29 -17.14
CA GLU A 294 43.48 17.86 -16.84
C GLU A 294 42.10 17.21 -16.88
N GLU A 295 41.99 16.01 -17.46
CA GLU A 295 40.76 15.22 -17.52
C GLU A 295 40.32 14.81 -16.10
N GLU A 296 39.65 15.72 -15.41
CA GLU A 296 38.94 15.47 -14.16
C GLU A 296 37.98 14.28 -14.36
N PRO A 297 38.13 13.17 -13.61
CA PRO A 297 37.20 12.06 -13.73
C PRO A 297 35.81 12.55 -13.33
N SER A 298 34.81 12.33 -14.20
CA SER A 298 33.41 12.75 -13.99
C SER A 298 32.97 12.57 -12.53
N ALA A 299 32.23 13.52 -11.97
CA ALA A 299 31.80 13.52 -10.56
C ALA A 299 31.21 12.16 -10.10
N SER A 300 30.56 11.41 -11.00
CA SER A 300 30.07 10.05 -10.77
C SER A 300 31.16 9.00 -10.50
N GLN A 301 32.33 9.11 -11.13
CA GLN A 301 33.46 8.20 -10.93
C GLN A 301 34.23 8.47 -9.63
N MET A 302 34.29 9.73 -9.18
CA MET A 302 34.86 10.08 -7.87
C MET A 302 33.93 9.61 -6.74
N ALA A 303 32.63 9.89 -6.84
CA ALA A 303 31.63 9.45 -5.86
C ALA A 303 31.59 7.92 -5.71
N GLY A 304 31.71 7.17 -6.81
CA GLY A 304 31.72 5.70 -6.80
C GLY A 304 32.92 5.05 -6.12
N LYS A 305 33.99 5.80 -5.82
CA LYS A 305 35.17 5.32 -5.08
C LYS A 305 35.09 5.62 -3.58
N SER A 306 34.23 6.55 -3.17
CA SER A 306 34.04 6.91 -1.77
C SER A 306 33.18 5.86 -1.06
N PRO A 307 33.54 5.39 0.15
CA PRO A 307 32.68 4.51 0.93
C PRO A 307 31.35 5.19 1.25
N ASN A 308 30.24 4.51 0.97
CA ASN A 308 28.90 5.05 1.21
C ASN A 308 28.11 4.15 2.18
N PHE A 309 27.50 4.76 3.19
CA PHE A 309 26.74 4.03 4.21
C PHE A 309 25.55 3.25 3.63
N CYS A 310 24.85 3.77 2.61
CA CYS A 310 23.74 3.05 1.99
C CYS A 310 24.18 1.74 1.33
N VAL A 311 25.37 1.72 0.74
CA VAL A 311 25.94 0.49 0.12
C VAL A 311 26.26 -0.54 1.19
N LEU A 312 26.87 -0.11 2.30
CA LEU A 312 27.15 -0.96 3.46
C LEU A 312 25.86 -1.52 4.05
N LEU A 313 24.91 -0.64 4.39
CA LEU A 313 23.63 -1.00 5.00
C LEU A 313 22.85 -1.98 4.13
N HIS A 314 22.69 -1.70 2.83
CA HIS A 314 22.00 -2.60 1.90
C HIS A 314 22.67 -3.97 1.83
N GLY A 315 24.01 -4.01 1.75
CA GLY A 315 24.77 -5.25 1.72
C GLY A 315 24.54 -6.09 2.98
N SER A 316 24.65 -5.47 4.15
CA SER A 316 24.43 -6.12 5.44
C SER A 316 22.98 -6.62 5.61
N LEU A 317 21.97 -5.79 5.34
CA LEU A 317 20.56 -6.19 5.45
C LEU A 317 20.23 -7.39 4.56
N LYS A 318 20.81 -7.44 3.36
CA LYS A 318 20.61 -8.56 2.43
C LYS A 318 21.27 -9.85 2.90
N VAL A 319 22.51 -9.78 3.39
CA VAL A 319 23.28 -10.95 3.83
C VAL A 319 22.69 -11.53 5.10
N GLU A 320 22.38 -10.67 6.06
CA GLU A 320 21.86 -11.06 7.37
C GLU A 320 20.35 -11.37 7.34
N GLY A 321 19.64 -11.07 6.25
CA GLY A 321 18.20 -11.29 6.18
C GLY A 321 17.43 -10.46 7.21
N MET A 322 17.84 -9.21 7.40
CA MET A 322 17.27 -8.28 8.37
C MET A 322 16.63 -7.05 7.71
N VAL A 323 15.84 -6.33 8.49
CA VAL A 323 15.33 -4.99 8.18
C VAL A 323 15.80 -4.01 9.23
N ALA A 324 16.00 -2.75 8.87
CA ALA A 324 16.30 -1.67 9.82
C ALA A 324 15.03 -0.86 10.09
N LEU A 325 14.63 -0.72 11.35
CA LEU A 325 13.53 0.17 11.73
C LEU A 325 14.01 1.62 11.64
N VAL A 326 13.21 2.46 10.97
CA VAL A 326 13.50 3.88 10.76
C VAL A 326 12.40 4.73 11.36
N GLN A 327 12.78 5.79 12.07
CA GLN A 327 11.85 6.79 12.57
C GLN A 327 11.56 7.81 11.47
N LEU A 328 10.28 7.93 11.10
CA LEU A 328 9.81 8.85 10.06
C LEU A 328 9.29 10.16 10.65
N GLY A 329 8.91 10.15 11.93
CA GLY A 329 8.41 11.31 12.65
C GLY A 329 7.95 10.94 14.07
N PRO A 330 7.26 11.83 14.79
CA PRO A 330 6.68 11.54 16.09
C PRO A 330 5.63 10.42 15.99
N GLU A 331 5.82 9.33 16.73
CA GLU A 331 4.98 8.12 16.69
C GLU A 331 4.74 7.60 15.26
N TRP A 332 5.74 7.70 14.39
CA TRP A 332 5.65 7.21 13.03
C TRP A 332 6.95 6.57 12.58
N TYR A 333 6.84 5.34 12.10
CA TYR A 333 7.97 4.46 11.82
C TYR A 333 7.82 3.78 10.46
N GLY A 334 8.93 3.30 9.94
CA GLY A 334 9.01 2.49 8.74
C GLY A 334 10.10 1.44 8.86
N MET A 335 10.39 0.79 7.75
CA MET A 335 11.51 -0.15 7.65
C MET A 335 12.32 0.05 6.38
N LEU A 336 13.63 -0.10 6.50
CA LEU A 336 14.58 -0.20 5.40
C LEU A 336 14.96 -1.66 5.19
N TYR A 337 14.97 -2.10 3.95
CA TYR A 337 15.24 -3.49 3.60
C TYR A 337 15.83 -3.59 2.19
N SER A 338 16.53 -4.69 1.94
CA SER A 338 17.01 -5.02 0.60
C SER A 338 15.90 -5.69 -0.20
N GLN A 339 15.52 -5.11 -1.34
CA GLN A 339 14.62 -5.75 -2.29
C GLN A 339 15.37 -6.17 -3.54
N ALA A 340 15.21 -7.44 -3.93
CA ALA A 340 15.66 -7.91 -5.24
C ALA A 340 14.62 -7.52 -6.31
N ASP A 341 15.05 -6.68 -7.25
CA ASP A 341 14.30 -6.35 -8.47
C ASP A 341 14.46 -7.48 -9.51
N SER A 342 15.65 -8.10 -9.53
CA SER A 342 15.93 -9.30 -10.31
C SER A 342 16.95 -10.19 -9.59
N LYS A 343 17.27 -11.36 -10.17
CA LYS A 343 18.35 -12.23 -9.67
C LYS A 343 19.71 -11.52 -9.54
N LYS A 344 19.92 -10.42 -10.27
CA LYS A 344 21.21 -9.69 -10.32
C LYS A 344 21.18 -8.31 -9.69
N LYS A 345 20.00 -7.69 -9.53
CA LYS A 345 19.87 -6.30 -9.06
C LYS A 345 19.03 -6.27 -7.79
N SER A 346 19.61 -5.77 -6.70
CA SER A 346 18.89 -5.41 -5.49
C SER A 346 19.23 -3.98 -5.10
N ASN A 347 18.25 -3.29 -4.52
CA ASN A 347 18.41 -1.92 -4.03
C ASN A 347 17.89 -1.81 -2.60
N LEU A 348 18.35 -0.79 -1.89
CA LEU A 348 17.77 -0.38 -0.61
C LEU A 348 16.39 0.23 -0.86
N MET A 349 15.39 -0.28 -0.15
CA MET A 349 14.04 0.28 -0.16
C MET A 349 13.60 0.61 1.25
N MET A 350 12.74 1.61 1.35
CA MET A 350 12.03 2.03 2.55
C MET A 350 10.54 1.77 2.36
N SER A 351 9.90 1.18 3.37
CA SER A 351 8.44 1.11 3.48
C SER A 351 7.97 1.90 4.68
N LEU A 352 6.85 2.61 4.52
CA LEU A 352 6.25 3.40 5.60
C LEU A 352 5.13 2.59 6.25
N PHE A 353 5.11 2.49 7.58
CA PHE A 353 3.98 1.90 8.30
C PHE A 353 2.88 2.94 8.50
N GLU A 354 1.71 2.47 8.92
CA GLU A 354 0.63 3.34 9.39
C GLU A 354 1.13 4.24 10.54
N PRO A 355 0.80 5.54 10.58
CA PRO A 355 1.15 6.38 11.71
C PRO A 355 0.46 5.87 12.98
N GLY A 356 1.20 5.88 14.09
CA GLY A 356 0.69 5.45 15.39
C GLY A 356 1.70 4.64 16.19
N PRO A 357 1.39 4.39 17.48
CA PRO A 357 2.32 3.74 18.40
C PRO A 357 2.48 2.22 18.18
N GLU A 358 1.46 1.56 17.62
CA GLU A 358 1.41 0.10 17.44
C GLU A 358 0.92 -0.26 16.03
N PRO A 359 1.70 0.06 14.97
CA PRO A 359 1.29 -0.26 13.60
C PRO A 359 1.28 -1.77 13.34
N LEU A 360 2.12 -2.53 14.05
CA LEU A 360 2.29 -3.97 13.89
C LEU A 360 2.03 -4.69 15.22
N PRO A 361 0.85 -5.31 15.42
CA PRO A 361 0.48 -5.92 16.70
C PRO A 361 1.41 -7.03 17.18
N TRP A 362 2.09 -7.72 16.26
CA TRP A 362 3.05 -8.77 16.60
C TRP A 362 4.42 -8.25 17.03
N LEU A 363 4.71 -6.96 16.85
CA LEU A 363 5.86 -6.29 17.48
C LEU A 363 5.47 -5.52 18.74
N GLY A 364 4.18 -5.22 18.92
CA GLY A 364 3.70 -4.36 19.98
C GLY A 364 4.04 -2.90 19.73
N LYS A 365 4.11 -2.10 20.80
CA LYS A 365 4.44 -0.68 20.71
C LYS A 365 5.90 -0.49 20.30
N ILE A 366 6.14 0.20 19.18
CA ILE A 366 7.51 0.40 18.66
C ILE A 366 8.37 1.17 19.66
N SER A 367 7.79 2.14 20.38
CA SER A 367 8.49 2.90 21.43
C SER A 367 8.93 2.07 22.64
N HIS A 368 8.44 0.83 22.78
CA HIS A 368 8.85 -0.09 23.85
C HIS A 368 9.89 -1.11 23.37
N LEU A 369 10.27 -1.10 22.09
CA LEU A 369 11.35 -1.94 21.58
C LEU A 369 12.68 -1.36 22.09
N GLY A 370 13.39 -2.17 22.88
CA GLY A 370 14.67 -1.80 23.49
C GLY A 370 15.81 -2.66 22.96
N PRO A 371 17.06 -2.23 23.22
CA PRO A 371 18.24 -3.01 22.84
C PRO A 371 18.33 -4.30 23.66
N ILE A 372 18.80 -5.38 23.02
CA ILE A 372 18.99 -6.69 23.69
C ILE A 372 19.95 -6.62 24.89
N SER A 373 20.83 -5.61 24.94
CA SER A 373 21.77 -5.38 26.04
C SER A 373 21.11 -4.98 27.36
N GLU A 374 19.88 -4.46 27.30
CA GLU A 374 19.10 -4.10 28.50
C GLU A 374 18.22 -5.26 29.00
N ALA A 375 18.09 -6.32 28.20
CA ALA A 375 17.37 -7.52 28.62
C ALA A 375 18.20 -8.35 29.60
N ALA A 376 17.53 -9.01 30.55
CA ALA A 376 18.21 -9.88 31.52
C ALA A 376 18.86 -11.11 30.86
N GLU A 377 18.26 -11.60 29.77
CA GLU A 377 18.74 -12.71 28.94
C GLU A 377 18.53 -12.33 27.47
N ASN A 378 19.38 -12.80 26.57
CA ASN A 378 19.21 -12.56 25.14
C ASN A 378 17.90 -13.25 24.66
N PRO A 379 16.88 -12.49 24.21
CA PRO A 379 15.60 -13.07 23.80
C PRO A 379 15.72 -13.95 22.56
N TYR A 380 16.77 -13.78 21.76
CA TYR A 380 17.08 -14.60 20.60
C TYR A 380 17.80 -15.92 20.96
N GLY A 381 18.22 -16.06 22.22
CA GLY A 381 19.06 -17.17 22.68
C GLY A 381 20.54 -16.98 22.32
N GLU A 382 21.42 -17.78 22.91
CA GLU A 382 22.88 -17.71 22.64
C GLU A 382 23.23 -18.17 21.22
N ASP A 383 22.45 -19.12 20.69
CA ASP A 383 22.63 -19.71 19.35
C ASP A 383 21.66 -19.15 18.30
N ASP A 384 20.97 -18.04 18.60
CA ASP A 384 20.00 -17.40 17.69
C ASP A 384 18.83 -18.33 17.28
N SER A 385 18.44 -19.22 18.20
CA SER A 385 17.46 -20.29 17.95
C SER A 385 16.04 -19.95 18.43
N LYS A 386 15.85 -18.75 19.00
CA LYS A 386 14.59 -18.28 19.58
C LYS A 386 14.30 -16.87 19.05
N SER A 387 13.08 -16.40 19.25
CA SER A 387 12.72 -15.01 18.99
C SER A 387 11.73 -14.54 20.05
N PRO A 388 11.80 -13.26 20.48
CA PRO A 388 10.75 -12.64 21.30
C PRO A 388 9.45 -12.42 20.51
N PHE A 389 9.49 -12.56 19.19
CA PHE A 389 8.36 -12.35 18.29
C PHE A 389 7.82 -13.69 17.74
N PRO A 390 6.54 -13.73 17.34
CA PRO A 390 5.54 -12.67 17.42
C PRO A 390 4.96 -12.50 18.83
N VAL A 391 4.68 -11.26 19.22
CA VAL A 391 3.90 -10.95 20.43
C VAL A 391 2.48 -11.49 20.25
N GLN A 392 2.08 -12.37 21.16
CA GLN A 392 0.74 -12.97 21.11
C GLN A 392 -0.31 -11.99 21.65
N PRO A 393 -1.50 -11.92 21.02
CA PRO A 393 -2.59 -11.12 21.56
C PRO A 393 -3.04 -11.67 22.92
N GLN A 394 -3.42 -10.79 23.84
CA GLN A 394 -3.90 -11.17 25.17
C GLN A 394 -5.08 -12.15 25.13
N VAL A 395 -5.95 -12.02 24.12
CA VAL A 395 -7.11 -12.90 23.90
C VAL A 395 -6.93 -13.68 22.61
N LYS A 396 -6.97 -15.02 22.73
CA LYS A 396 -6.93 -15.92 21.58
C LYS A 396 -8.14 -15.71 20.67
N ARG A 397 -7.90 -15.76 19.36
CA ARG A 397 -8.96 -15.70 18.35
C ARG A 397 -9.76 -17.01 18.31
N SER A 398 -10.97 -16.96 17.76
CA SER A 398 -11.89 -18.11 17.71
C SER A 398 -11.31 -19.35 17.01
N TYR A 399 -10.43 -19.19 16.02
CA TYR A 399 -9.77 -20.30 15.33
C TYR A 399 -8.53 -20.83 16.08
N ALA A 400 -8.00 -20.08 17.03
CA ALA A 400 -6.85 -20.46 17.87
C ALA A 400 -7.29 -20.94 19.27
N GLN A 401 -8.60 -21.06 19.49
CA GLN A 401 -9.21 -21.54 20.71
C GLN A 401 -10.34 -22.52 20.37
N ASN A 402 -10.65 -23.42 21.30
CA ASN A 402 -11.80 -24.29 21.14
C ASN A 402 -13.08 -23.47 21.30
N VAL A 403 -13.82 -23.32 20.20
CA VAL A 403 -15.17 -22.73 20.16
C VAL A 403 -16.18 -23.79 19.71
N THR A 404 -17.42 -23.67 20.17
CA THR A 404 -18.51 -24.59 19.81
C THR A 404 -19.52 -23.87 18.93
N VAL A 405 -19.80 -24.42 17.74
CA VAL A 405 -20.71 -23.82 16.74
C VAL A 405 -21.65 -24.89 16.21
N TRP A 406 -22.94 -24.81 16.57
CA TRP A 406 -23.97 -25.79 16.19
C TRP A 406 -25.08 -25.20 15.32
N ILE A 407 -24.79 -24.12 14.57
CA ILE A 407 -25.72 -23.54 13.59
C ILE A 407 -25.99 -24.53 12.45
N LYS A 408 -24.98 -25.31 12.04
CA LYS A 408 -25.09 -26.37 11.03
C LYS A 408 -25.08 -27.74 11.70
N ALA A 409 -25.95 -28.64 11.23
CA ALA A 409 -26.05 -30.01 11.75
C ALA A 409 -24.71 -30.78 11.73
N SER A 410 -23.87 -30.54 10.73
CA SER A 410 -22.54 -31.17 10.61
C SER A 410 -21.59 -30.83 11.77
N GLY A 411 -21.65 -29.60 12.30
CA GLY A 411 -20.83 -29.19 13.45
C GLY A 411 -21.19 -29.98 14.70
N LEU A 412 -22.49 -30.08 14.98
CA LEU A 412 -23.02 -30.87 16.10
C LEU A 412 -22.67 -32.36 15.95
N GLN A 413 -22.88 -32.93 14.76
CA GLN A 413 -22.54 -34.32 14.48
C GLN A 413 -21.05 -34.60 14.69
N THR A 414 -20.17 -33.68 14.30
CA THR A 414 -18.72 -33.83 14.48
C THR A 414 -18.33 -33.89 15.95
N ASP A 415 -18.90 -33.03 16.79
CA ASP A 415 -18.63 -33.03 18.23
C ASP A 415 -19.12 -34.30 18.92
N VAL A 416 -20.34 -34.75 18.60
CA VAL A 416 -20.89 -36.01 19.13
C VAL A 416 -20.07 -37.20 18.66
N GLN A 417 -19.70 -37.27 17.38
CA GLN A 417 -18.85 -38.34 16.86
C GLN A 417 -17.48 -38.37 17.53
N LYS A 418 -16.88 -37.21 17.83
CA LYS A 418 -15.60 -37.14 18.53
C LYS A 418 -15.70 -37.73 19.94
N ILE A 419 -16.80 -37.47 20.65
CA ILE A 419 -17.09 -38.10 21.95
C ILE A 419 -17.23 -39.62 21.80
N LEU A 420 -18.03 -40.09 20.84
CA LEU A 420 -18.25 -41.53 20.63
C LEU A 420 -16.97 -42.28 20.22
N ARG A 421 -16.10 -41.66 19.42
CA ARG A 421 -14.79 -42.26 19.07
C ARG A 421 -13.89 -42.43 20.29
N ASN A 422 -13.92 -41.50 21.25
CA ASN A 422 -13.16 -41.60 22.49
C ASN A 422 -13.82 -42.57 23.48
N ALA A 423 -15.15 -42.64 23.51
CA ALA A 423 -15.93 -43.58 24.32
C ALA A 423 -15.55 -45.04 24.05
N ARG A 424 -15.36 -45.41 22.77
CA ARG A 424 -14.95 -46.77 22.35
C ARG A 424 -13.50 -47.13 22.69
N LYS A 425 -12.70 -46.18 23.18
CA LYS A 425 -11.28 -46.34 23.51
C LYS A 425 -11.02 -46.14 25.00
N LEU A 426 -12.03 -46.38 25.84
CA LEU A 426 -11.86 -46.36 27.28
C LEU A 426 -11.24 -47.69 27.76
N PRO A 427 -10.33 -47.67 28.76
CA PRO A 427 -9.91 -46.52 29.57
C PRO A 427 -8.80 -45.63 28.97
N ASP A 428 -8.16 -46.03 27.86
CA ASP A 428 -6.99 -45.34 27.29
C ASP A 428 -7.21 -43.84 26.98
N LYS A 429 -8.44 -43.45 26.64
CA LYS A 429 -8.82 -42.07 26.28
C LYS A 429 -9.73 -41.37 27.29
N THR A 430 -9.74 -41.82 28.55
CA THR A 430 -10.59 -41.28 29.63
C THR A 430 -10.51 -39.75 29.75
N GLN A 431 -9.31 -39.17 29.87
CA GLN A 431 -9.15 -37.72 30.03
C GLN A 431 -9.73 -36.93 28.84
N THR A 432 -9.45 -37.38 27.61
CA THR A 432 -9.96 -36.74 26.40
C THR A 432 -11.47 -36.92 26.25
N PHE A 433 -12.02 -38.08 26.61
CA PHE A 433 -13.47 -38.33 26.59
C PHE A 433 -14.21 -37.36 27.50
N TYR A 434 -13.81 -37.26 28.78
CA TYR A 434 -14.46 -36.35 29.74
C TYR A 434 -14.25 -34.88 29.40
N LYS A 435 -13.11 -34.49 28.81
CA LYS A 435 -12.89 -33.11 28.34
C LYS A 435 -13.88 -32.73 27.24
N GLU A 436 -14.08 -33.60 26.24
CA GLU A 436 -15.01 -33.36 25.13
C GLU A 436 -16.48 -33.42 25.59
N LEU A 437 -16.80 -34.34 26.50
CA LEU A 437 -18.13 -34.44 27.12
C LEU A 437 -18.50 -33.18 27.90
N ASN A 438 -17.60 -32.68 28.76
CA ASN A 438 -17.83 -31.45 29.50
C ASN A 438 -17.89 -30.22 28.59
N ARG A 439 -17.14 -30.20 27.49
CA ARG A 439 -17.22 -29.15 26.46
C ARG A 439 -18.62 -29.11 25.83
N LEU A 440 -19.14 -30.26 25.39
CA LEU A 440 -20.50 -30.36 24.86
C LEU A 440 -21.52 -29.97 25.94
N ARG A 441 -21.35 -30.44 27.18
CA ARG A 441 -22.23 -30.10 28.31
C ARG A 441 -22.33 -28.59 28.49
N LYS A 442 -21.19 -27.91 28.70
CA LYS A 442 -21.13 -26.46 28.89
C LYS A 442 -21.75 -25.68 27.74
N ALA A 443 -21.49 -26.09 26.49
CA ALA A 443 -22.08 -25.45 25.32
C ALA A 443 -23.60 -25.63 25.25
N ALA A 444 -24.11 -26.84 25.51
CA ALA A 444 -25.55 -27.10 25.53
C ALA A 444 -26.26 -26.33 26.64
N LEU A 445 -25.66 -26.21 27.82
CA LEU A 445 -26.18 -25.37 28.92
C LEU A 445 -26.22 -23.89 28.52
N ALA A 446 -25.14 -23.37 27.95
CA ALA A 446 -25.06 -21.97 27.53
C ALA A 446 -26.06 -21.63 26.41
N PHE A 447 -26.30 -22.55 25.48
CA PHE A 447 -27.28 -22.38 24.40
C PHE A 447 -28.72 -22.70 24.83
N GLY A 448 -28.94 -23.26 26.03
CA GLY A 448 -30.25 -23.75 26.46
C GLY A 448 -30.73 -24.98 25.68
N PHE A 449 -29.83 -25.76 25.09
CA PHE A 449 -30.14 -26.93 24.27
C PHE A 449 -30.13 -28.24 25.09
N TRP A 450 -31.03 -28.33 26.07
CA TRP A 450 -31.09 -29.42 27.06
C TRP A 450 -31.40 -30.79 26.46
N GLU A 451 -32.19 -30.84 25.38
CA GLU A 451 -32.54 -32.07 24.69
C GLU A 451 -31.33 -32.79 24.11
N LEU A 452 -30.29 -32.03 23.71
CA LEU A 452 -29.05 -32.61 23.24
C LEU A 452 -28.35 -33.42 24.35
N LEU A 453 -28.40 -32.96 25.60
CA LEU A 453 -27.80 -33.68 26.72
C LEU A 453 -28.48 -35.02 26.95
N LYS A 454 -29.82 -35.06 26.84
CA LYS A 454 -30.59 -36.31 26.91
C LYS A 454 -30.22 -37.25 25.76
N GLY A 455 -30.22 -36.73 24.53
CA GLY A 455 -29.87 -37.51 23.34
C GLY A 455 -28.45 -38.08 23.37
N VAL A 456 -27.46 -37.30 23.83
CA VAL A 456 -26.08 -37.80 23.96
C VAL A 456 -25.96 -38.82 25.09
N ALA A 457 -26.69 -38.66 26.19
CA ALA A 457 -26.70 -39.66 27.26
C ALA A 457 -27.25 -41.02 26.79
N ASP A 458 -28.37 -41.01 26.06
CA ASP A 458 -28.96 -42.22 25.50
C ASP A 458 -28.02 -42.89 24.47
N LEU A 459 -27.25 -42.09 23.71
CA LEU A 459 -26.20 -42.63 22.84
C LEU A 459 -25.06 -43.30 23.62
N LEU A 460 -24.64 -42.73 24.76
CA LEU A 460 -23.60 -43.33 25.61
C LEU A 460 -24.08 -44.62 26.27
N GLU A 461 -25.33 -44.69 26.73
CA GLU A 461 -25.93 -45.94 27.24
C GLU A 461 -25.96 -47.01 26.15
N ARG A 462 -26.35 -46.64 24.93
CA ARG A 462 -26.33 -47.55 23.78
C ARG A 462 -24.90 -48.04 23.49
N GLU A 463 -23.90 -47.17 23.45
CA GLU A 463 -22.51 -47.60 23.25
C GLU A 463 -22.02 -48.52 24.38
N CYS A 464 -22.43 -48.27 25.62
CA CYS A 464 -22.11 -49.15 26.75
C CYS A 464 -22.65 -50.59 26.55
N THR A 465 -23.88 -50.73 26.01
CA THR A 465 -24.46 -52.05 25.68
C THR A 465 -23.84 -52.72 24.46
N LEU A 466 -23.16 -51.96 23.60
CA LEU A 466 -22.53 -52.44 22.37
C LEU A 466 -21.02 -52.66 22.52
N LEU A 467 -20.48 -52.57 23.74
CA LEU A 467 -19.09 -52.87 24.00
C LEU A 467 -18.78 -54.34 23.65
N PRO A 468 -17.69 -54.62 22.90
CA PRO A 468 -17.25 -55.98 22.65
C PRO A 468 -16.89 -56.72 23.94
N ASP A 469 -16.99 -58.05 23.95
CA ASP A 469 -16.57 -58.90 25.09
C ASP A 469 -15.07 -58.75 25.43
N SER A 470 -14.27 -58.23 24.50
CA SER A 470 -12.84 -57.92 24.68
C SER A 470 -12.58 -56.51 25.25
N ALA A 471 -13.61 -55.72 25.51
CA ALA A 471 -13.46 -54.38 26.07
C ALA A 471 -13.03 -54.44 27.54
N HIS A 472 -12.25 -53.45 27.97
CA HIS A 472 -11.82 -53.33 29.35
C HIS A 472 -13.01 -53.04 30.28
N PRO A 473 -13.11 -53.67 31.47
CA PRO A 473 -14.27 -53.54 32.36
C PRO A 473 -14.56 -52.09 32.78
N ASP A 474 -13.53 -51.26 32.98
CA ASP A 474 -13.67 -49.83 33.30
C ASP A 474 -14.49 -49.05 32.24
N ALA A 475 -14.45 -49.44 30.96
CA ALA A 475 -15.19 -48.74 29.91
C ALA A 475 -16.70 -48.70 30.19
N ALA A 476 -17.28 -49.79 30.68
CA ALA A 476 -18.71 -49.85 31.00
C ALA A 476 -19.08 -48.95 32.19
N PHE A 477 -18.23 -48.91 33.23
CA PHE A 477 -18.43 -48.05 34.40
C PHE A 477 -18.37 -46.57 34.02
N GLN A 478 -17.35 -46.17 33.24
CA GLN A 478 -17.18 -44.79 32.81
C GLN A 478 -18.32 -44.32 31.88
N LEU A 479 -18.78 -45.15 30.94
CA LEU A 479 -19.88 -44.78 30.03
C LEU A 479 -21.21 -44.64 30.76
N SER A 480 -21.52 -45.58 31.65
CA SER A 480 -22.76 -45.55 32.45
C SER A 480 -22.78 -44.33 33.38
N HIS A 481 -21.66 -44.05 34.05
CA HIS A 481 -21.50 -42.86 34.90
C HIS A 481 -21.67 -41.57 34.09
N ALA A 482 -20.96 -41.43 32.97
CA ALA A 482 -21.06 -40.27 32.10
C ALA A 482 -22.48 -40.01 31.60
N ALA A 483 -23.20 -41.06 31.18
CA ALA A 483 -24.59 -40.94 30.73
C ALA A 483 -25.54 -40.49 31.84
N GLN A 484 -25.44 -41.09 33.04
CA GLN A 484 -26.26 -40.71 34.18
C GLN A 484 -26.04 -39.25 34.57
N GLN A 485 -24.79 -38.82 34.65
CA GLN A 485 -24.43 -37.44 34.99
C GLN A 485 -24.94 -36.43 33.95
N LEU A 486 -24.92 -36.80 32.66
CA LEU A 486 -25.44 -35.96 31.59
C LEU A 486 -26.98 -35.86 31.62
N LYS A 487 -27.69 -36.94 31.98
CA LYS A 487 -29.14 -36.92 32.24
C LYS A 487 -29.48 -35.99 33.40
N LEU A 488 -28.73 -36.06 34.50
CA LEU A 488 -28.90 -35.16 35.64
C LEU A 488 -28.68 -33.70 35.23
N ALA A 489 -27.64 -33.41 34.45
CA ALA A 489 -27.39 -32.05 33.92
C ALA A 489 -28.52 -31.54 33.00
N SER A 490 -29.25 -32.42 32.32
CA SER A 490 -30.36 -32.04 31.42
C SER A 490 -31.65 -31.59 32.11
N THR A 491 -31.75 -31.77 33.43
CA THR A 491 -32.98 -31.47 34.21
C THR A 491 -33.12 -30.02 34.66
N GLY A 492 -32.08 -29.19 34.50
CA GLY A 492 -32.12 -27.74 34.79
C GLY A 492 -31.99 -27.38 36.28
N ASP A 493 -32.63 -28.12 37.19
CA ASP A 493 -32.75 -27.75 38.61
C ASP A 493 -31.69 -28.39 39.54
N SER A 494 -30.68 -29.05 38.96
CA SER A 494 -29.69 -29.83 39.71
C SER A 494 -28.34 -29.12 39.83
N GLN A 495 -27.57 -29.41 40.89
CA GLN A 495 -26.15 -29.01 41.01
C GLN A 495 -25.32 -29.42 39.78
N TYR A 496 -25.75 -30.47 39.08
CA TYR A 496 -25.12 -30.98 37.85
C TYR A 496 -25.42 -30.13 36.60
N ALA A 497 -26.39 -29.22 36.65
CA ALA A 497 -26.71 -28.25 35.60
C ALA A 497 -25.89 -26.95 35.72
N ALA A 498 -25.11 -26.77 36.80
CA ALA A 498 -24.24 -25.61 36.96
C ALA A 498 -23.13 -25.59 35.90
N PHE A 499 -22.84 -24.42 35.32
CA PHE A 499 -21.85 -24.27 34.25
C PHE A 499 -20.43 -24.67 34.71
N ASP A 500 -20.08 -24.38 35.97
CA ASP A 500 -18.76 -24.67 36.51
C ASP A 500 -18.58 -26.12 36.97
N HIS A 501 -19.67 -26.85 37.19
CA HIS A 501 -19.61 -28.24 37.64
C HIS A 501 -19.19 -29.20 36.50
N ASN A 502 -17.98 -29.74 36.54
CA ASN A 502 -17.52 -30.72 35.54
C ASN A 502 -17.85 -32.15 35.98
N ILE A 503 -18.24 -32.99 35.02
CA ILE A 503 -18.34 -34.44 35.19
C ILE A 503 -16.92 -35.00 35.30
N ALA A 504 -16.58 -35.53 36.47
CA ALA A 504 -15.31 -36.21 36.72
C ALA A 504 -15.43 -37.72 36.42
N PRO A 505 -14.34 -38.38 35.98
CA PRO A 505 -14.30 -39.82 35.82
C PRO A 505 -14.54 -40.53 37.16
N MET A 506 -15.13 -41.73 37.11
CA MET A 506 -15.27 -42.56 38.30
C MET A 506 -13.90 -43.14 38.66
N HIS A 507 -13.54 -43.11 39.95
CA HIS A 507 -12.36 -43.81 40.43
C HIS A 507 -12.66 -45.30 40.52
N THR A 508 -11.98 -46.11 39.72
CA THR A 508 -12.13 -47.57 39.71
C THR A 508 -10.83 -48.24 40.07
N ASP A 509 -10.89 -49.31 40.86
CA ASP A 509 -9.72 -50.05 41.34
C ASP A 509 -9.18 -51.08 40.32
N PHE A 510 -9.40 -50.86 39.02
CA PHE A 510 -8.94 -51.75 37.95
C PHE A 510 -7.46 -51.54 37.55
N SER A 511 -6.80 -50.52 38.11
CA SER A 511 -5.36 -50.30 37.95
C SER A 511 -4.58 -51.00 39.08
N SER A 512 -4.17 -52.24 38.85
CA SER A 512 -3.13 -52.92 39.63
C SER A 512 -1.78 -52.83 38.94
#